data_AF-A0A368GYB9-F1
#
_entry.id   AF-A0A368GYB9-F1
#
_cell.length_a   1.000
_cell.length_b   1.000
_cell.length_c   1.000
_cell.angle_alpha   90.00
_cell.angle_beta   90.00
_cell.angle_gamma   90.00
#
_symmetry.space_group_name_H-M   'P 1'
#
loop_
_entity.id
_entity.type
_entity.pdbx_description
1 polymer ?
#
loop_
_entity_poly.entity_id
_entity_poly.type
_entity_poly.pdbx_seq_one_letter_code
_entity_poly.pdbx_strand_id
1 'polypeptide(L)'
;MKGCLFAPPGCRPGADCTIEFSYQVDGSYLDMELAGTLAPEYSSNGYVAVGFSQDEKMGDDMVVYCANFNGQVAGGLARNGPQGSPSNTIVNGAGIQAVIRTQASGGSIYCAINQRLDPNQRDLYNLNGSYYILLASGPTQGNRLTYHNTNRFMMPYTKLSAYVKGVGLVEGVQRDEGSRTTFDRLMMAHGILMVLSWSIFISTGILFARHMKGHFPNSTICGLKLWFHFHRTLNMIGIAGTIAAFVMVFVAKDWRWVGPKAYQSAELNNRWGSVHAMLGLTACVVAWAQPLNAVFRCHPDQRGRFIFNIIHGFFGVGAWLCAASAIMIAVVHFPVMFSDRDAALGLFIAFIAVAGLTIIIMEALTFKIWWTGRHRVSGEMEMVRVGSSATTSSEAIEKAQRLQVVLLLFFVVVAVGTAVAISVLIGLKPNAV
;
A
#
# COMPACT_ATOMS: atom_id res chain seq x y z
N MET A 1 18.42 -23.48 22.99
CA MET A 1 18.59 -22.71 21.73
C MET A 1 17.94 -21.36 21.94
N LYS A 2 18.58 -20.27 21.51
CA LYS A 2 18.07 -18.89 21.65
C LYS A 2 17.67 -18.36 20.28
N GLY A 3 16.71 -17.45 20.25
CA GLY A 3 16.49 -16.59 19.09
C GLY A 3 17.56 -15.52 19.09
N CYS A 4 18.16 -15.24 17.93
CA CYS A 4 19.22 -14.26 17.80
C CYS A 4 18.93 -13.33 16.61
N LEU A 5 19.11 -12.04 16.82
CA LEU A 5 18.94 -10.98 15.83
C LEU A 5 20.18 -10.09 15.86
N PHE A 6 20.69 -9.77 14.67
CA PHE A 6 21.97 -9.09 14.52
C PHE A 6 21.83 -7.89 13.60
N ALA A 7 22.47 -6.79 13.98
CA ALA A 7 22.50 -5.55 13.22
C ALA A 7 23.96 -5.15 12.92
N PRO A 8 24.26 -4.68 11.69
CA PRO A 8 23.36 -4.58 10.53
C PRO A 8 22.92 -5.96 9.99
N PRO A 9 21.79 -6.07 9.26
CA PRO A 9 21.35 -7.33 8.68
C PRO A 9 22.44 -7.98 7.82
N GLY A 10 22.73 -9.26 8.08
CA GLY A 10 23.75 -10.04 7.36
C GLY A 10 25.17 -9.96 7.95
N CYS A 11 25.39 -9.21 9.04
CA CYS A 11 26.65 -9.23 9.77
C CYS A 11 26.92 -10.60 10.41
N ARG A 12 28.20 -10.85 10.71
CA ARG A 12 28.72 -12.04 11.39
C ARG A 12 28.91 -11.74 12.90
N PRO A 13 28.24 -12.50 13.78
CA PRO A 13 28.35 -12.31 15.23
C PRO A 13 29.80 -12.38 15.71
N GLY A 14 30.18 -11.45 16.58
CA GLY A 14 31.55 -11.34 17.10
C GLY A 14 32.63 -10.85 16.11
N ALA A 15 32.27 -10.52 14.86
CA ALA A 15 33.19 -9.97 13.87
C ALA A 15 32.82 -8.52 13.48
N ASP A 16 31.63 -8.31 12.93
CA ASP A 16 31.21 -7.03 12.33
C ASP A 16 29.78 -6.59 12.71
N CYS A 17 29.11 -7.30 13.61
CA CYS A 17 27.84 -6.85 14.17
C CYS A 17 28.03 -5.69 15.16
N THR A 18 27.22 -4.66 15.02
CA THR A 18 27.21 -3.48 15.91
C THR A 18 26.22 -3.65 17.06
N ILE A 19 25.14 -4.39 16.84
CA ILE A 19 24.14 -4.72 17.86
C ILE A 19 23.79 -6.20 17.74
N GLU A 20 23.83 -6.90 18.86
CA GLU A 20 23.45 -8.30 18.98
C GLU A 20 22.36 -8.41 20.04
N PHE A 21 21.24 -9.01 19.66
CA PHE A 21 20.12 -9.28 20.56
C PHE A 21 19.82 -10.78 20.55
N SER A 22 19.82 -11.40 21.72
CA SER A 22 19.36 -12.77 21.89
C SER A 22 18.21 -12.84 22.89
N TYR A 23 17.32 -13.81 22.70
CA TYR A 23 16.20 -14.02 23.62
C TYR A 23 15.81 -15.50 23.72
N GLN A 24 15.25 -15.86 24.87
CA GLN A 24 14.60 -17.15 25.12
C GLN A 24 13.58 -16.99 26.25
N VAL A 25 12.45 -17.66 26.14
CA VAL A 25 11.46 -17.76 27.21
C VAL A 25 11.96 -18.74 28.28
N ASP A 26 11.93 -18.31 29.52
CA ASP A 26 12.22 -19.12 30.71
C ASP A 26 11.03 -19.03 31.68
N GLY A 27 10.14 -20.03 31.61
CA GLY A 27 8.90 -20.04 32.39
C GLY A 27 8.02 -18.82 32.09
N SER A 28 7.79 -17.99 33.12
CA SER A 28 7.00 -16.74 33.01
C SER A 28 7.82 -15.51 32.59
N TYR A 29 9.08 -15.71 32.21
CA TYR A 29 10.03 -14.63 31.92
C TYR A 29 10.64 -14.81 30.52
N LEU A 30 11.16 -13.71 29.99
CA LEU A 30 12.01 -13.66 28.81
C LEU A 30 13.42 -13.32 29.27
N ASP A 31 14.33 -14.28 29.11
CA ASP A 31 15.77 -14.04 29.18
C ASP A 31 16.18 -13.33 27.89
N MET A 32 16.85 -12.20 28.04
CA MET A 32 17.35 -11.36 26.95
C MET A 32 18.83 -11.07 27.16
N GLU A 33 19.58 -11.06 26.08
CA GLU A 33 20.94 -10.57 26.07
C GLU A 33 21.08 -9.50 25.01
N LEU A 34 21.63 -8.36 25.41
CA LEU A 34 21.86 -7.23 24.54
C LEU A 34 23.35 -6.91 24.57
N ALA A 35 24.00 -6.96 23.42
CA ALA A 35 25.39 -6.59 23.26
C ALA A 35 25.54 -5.60 22.11
N GLY A 36 26.58 -4.77 22.17
CA GLY A 36 26.96 -3.98 21.02
C GLY A 36 28.20 -3.15 21.25
N THR A 37 28.79 -2.73 20.14
CA THR A 37 30.01 -1.92 20.12
C THR A 37 29.63 -0.46 19.95
N LEU A 38 29.95 0.35 20.96
CA LEU A 38 29.66 1.78 20.93
C LEU A 38 30.67 2.52 20.06
N ALA A 39 30.23 3.56 19.36
CA ALA A 39 31.16 4.39 18.60
C ALA A 39 32.15 5.07 19.56
N PRO A 40 33.40 5.34 19.12
CA PRO A 40 34.43 5.95 19.97
C PRO A 40 33.98 7.24 20.66
N GLU A 41 33.21 8.07 19.94
CA GLU A 41 32.66 9.35 20.38
C GLU A 41 31.80 9.27 21.65
N TYR A 42 31.15 8.12 21.89
CA TYR A 42 30.25 7.91 23.02
C TYR A 42 30.48 6.56 23.72
N SER A 43 31.72 6.06 23.65
CA SER A 43 32.13 4.77 24.25
C SER A 43 31.86 4.64 25.75
N SER A 44 31.86 5.76 26.48
CA SER A 44 31.56 5.82 27.93
C SER A 44 30.16 6.37 28.25
N ASN A 45 29.41 6.82 27.24
CA ASN A 45 28.11 7.49 27.37
C ASN A 45 27.22 7.09 26.19
N GLY A 46 26.95 5.80 26.03
CA GLY A 46 26.24 5.27 24.87
C GLY A 46 25.40 4.06 25.23
N TYR A 47 24.48 3.71 24.34
CA TYR A 47 23.55 2.61 24.56
C TYR A 47 23.33 1.79 23.29
N VAL A 48 22.88 0.56 23.53
CA VAL A 48 22.16 -0.26 22.56
C VAL A 48 20.78 -0.59 23.14
N ALA A 49 19.78 -0.67 22.28
CA ALA A 49 18.40 -0.87 22.71
C ALA A 49 17.64 -1.75 21.71
N VAL A 50 16.67 -2.49 22.25
CA VAL A 50 15.65 -3.20 21.51
C VAL A 50 14.28 -2.59 21.81
N GLY A 51 13.60 -2.13 20.77
CA GLY A 51 12.21 -1.74 20.80
C GLY A 51 11.32 -2.90 20.36
N PHE A 52 10.34 -3.23 21.19
CA PHE A 52 9.26 -4.15 20.86
C PHE A 52 8.10 -3.32 20.33
N SER A 53 7.88 -3.37 19.02
CA SER A 53 6.90 -2.51 18.34
C SER A 53 5.76 -3.30 17.71
N GLN A 54 4.59 -2.65 17.64
CA GLN A 54 3.43 -3.14 16.88
C GLN A 54 3.47 -2.69 15.42
N ASP A 55 4.39 -1.79 15.05
CA ASP A 55 4.60 -1.33 13.69
C ASP A 55 6.10 -1.23 13.34
N GLU A 56 6.40 -0.73 12.15
CA GLU A 56 7.77 -0.65 11.62
C GLU A 56 8.52 0.61 12.08
N LYS A 57 8.01 1.37 13.06
CA LYS A 57 8.55 2.67 13.47
C LYS A 57 8.79 2.74 14.97
N MET A 58 9.96 3.27 15.33
CA MET A 58 10.28 3.52 16.73
C MET A 58 9.51 4.77 17.21
N GLY A 59 8.37 4.57 17.88
CA GLY A 59 7.36 5.58 18.19
C GLY A 59 6.68 5.31 19.54
N ASP A 60 5.63 4.51 19.58
CA ASP A 60 4.98 4.08 20.83
C ASP A 60 5.40 2.63 21.13
N ASP A 61 6.53 2.48 21.83
CA ASP A 61 7.17 1.19 22.01
C ASP A 61 7.65 0.97 23.43
N MET A 62 7.60 -0.30 23.83
CA MET A 62 8.34 -0.77 24.98
C MET A 62 9.79 -1.02 24.55
N VAL A 63 10.73 -0.43 25.28
CA VAL A 63 12.16 -0.49 24.97
C VAL A 63 12.90 -1.17 26.11
N VAL A 64 13.79 -2.10 25.78
CA VAL A 64 14.79 -2.63 26.72
C VAL A 64 16.14 -2.13 26.27
N TYR A 65 16.89 -1.50 27.17
CA TYR A 65 18.19 -0.91 26.86
C TYR A 65 19.31 -1.56 27.66
N CYS A 66 20.51 -1.51 27.08
CA CYS A 66 21.79 -1.66 27.76
C CYS A 66 22.58 -0.38 27.49
N ALA A 67 22.91 0.36 28.54
CA ALA A 67 23.47 1.70 28.44
C ALA A 67 24.66 1.88 29.36
N ASN A 68 25.68 2.57 28.87
CA ASN A 68 26.76 3.11 29.66
C ASN A 68 26.41 4.56 30.06
N PHE A 69 26.32 4.78 31.37
CA PHE A 69 26.12 6.10 31.96
C PHE A 69 27.38 6.48 32.73
N ASN A 70 28.22 7.33 32.13
CA ASN A 70 29.47 7.81 32.73
C ASN A 70 30.42 6.68 33.17
N GLY A 71 30.60 5.66 32.32
CA GLY A 71 31.47 4.51 32.60
C GLY A 71 30.80 3.36 33.37
N GLN A 72 29.56 3.53 33.83
CA GLN A 72 28.80 2.47 34.50
C GLN A 72 27.73 1.89 33.57
N VAL A 73 27.82 0.59 33.29
CA VAL A 73 26.83 -0.11 32.46
C VAL A 73 25.62 -0.53 33.29
N ALA A 74 24.45 -0.13 32.83
CA ALA A 74 23.16 -0.50 33.37
C ALA A 74 22.21 -0.98 32.27
N GLY A 75 21.43 -2.03 32.57
CA GLY A 75 20.28 -2.43 31.77
C GLY A 75 18.99 -1.85 32.34
N GLY A 76 17.94 -1.76 31.53
CA GLY A 76 16.65 -1.29 32.03
C GLY A 76 15.51 -1.31 31.02
N LEU A 77 14.33 -0.90 31.51
CA LEU A 77 13.15 -0.62 30.70
C LEU A 77 13.07 0.87 30.41
N ALA A 78 12.69 1.19 29.19
CA ALA A 78 12.27 2.51 28.79
C ALA A 78 10.99 2.42 27.95
N ARG A 79 10.33 3.56 27.79
CA ARG A 79 9.18 3.70 26.91
C ARG A 79 9.39 4.87 25.97
N ASN A 80 9.05 4.65 24.70
CA ASN A 80 8.79 5.71 23.76
C ASN A 80 7.28 5.95 23.71
N GLY A 81 6.86 7.20 23.84
CA GLY A 81 5.47 7.59 23.66
C GLY A 81 5.18 8.03 22.22
N PRO A 82 3.91 8.10 21.82
CA PRO A 82 3.51 8.52 20.48
C PRO A 82 4.06 9.92 20.14
N GLN A 83 4.23 10.19 18.85
CA GLN A 83 4.86 11.42 18.35
C GLN A 83 4.34 12.69 19.05
N GLY A 84 5.25 13.43 19.71
CA GLY A 84 4.91 14.60 20.55
C GLY A 84 4.84 14.32 22.06
N SER A 85 4.97 13.06 22.46
CA SER A 85 5.06 12.62 23.88
C SER A 85 6.51 12.43 24.31
N PRO A 86 6.78 12.29 25.62
CA PRO A 86 8.12 11.94 26.10
C PRO A 86 8.64 10.65 25.46
N SER A 87 9.80 10.74 24.81
CA SER A 87 10.56 9.60 24.29
C SER A 87 11.68 9.24 25.26
N ASN A 88 12.05 7.95 25.30
CA ASN A 88 13.10 7.40 26.16
C ASN A 88 12.87 7.64 27.65
N THR A 89 11.62 7.52 28.10
CA THR A 89 11.29 7.62 29.53
C THR A 89 11.69 6.32 30.20
N ILE A 90 12.69 6.34 31.09
CA ILE A 90 13.08 5.16 31.87
C ILE A 90 11.91 4.78 32.78
N VAL A 91 11.54 3.51 32.75
CA VAL A 91 10.44 2.95 33.54
C VAL A 91 11.03 2.17 34.71
N ASN A 92 10.42 2.29 35.89
CA ASN A 92 10.81 1.49 37.03
C ASN A 92 10.39 0.02 36.80
N GLY A 93 11.37 -0.83 36.51
CA GLY A 93 11.18 -2.26 36.28
C GLY A 93 11.08 -3.12 37.54
N ALA A 94 11.02 -2.55 38.75
CA ALA A 94 10.99 -3.33 39.99
C ALA A 94 9.86 -4.37 39.98
N GLY A 95 10.21 -5.65 40.21
CA GLY A 95 9.27 -6.78 40.19
C GLY A 95 8.90 -7.28 38.79
N ILE A 96 9.27 -6.56 37.73
CA ILE A 96 9.00 -6.88 36.32
C ILE A 96 10.28 -7.31 35.59
N GLN A 97 11.39 -6.62 35.83
CA GLN A 97 12.66 -6.83 35.16
C GLN A 97 13.80 -6.91 36.19
N ALA A 98 14.73 -7.84 35.97
CA ALA A 98 15.97 -7.97 36.70
C ALA A 98 17.15 -7.91 35.72
N VAL A 99 18.13 -7.07 36.03
CA VAL A 99 19.41 -7.05 35.30
C VAL A 99 20.33 -8.06 35.97
N ILE A 100 20.60 -9.16 35.29
CA ILE A 100 21.35 -10.30 35.83
C ILE A 100 22.85 -10.06 35.75
N ARG A 101 23.30 -9.45 34.64
CA ARG A 101 24.72 -9.20 34.40
C ARG A 101 24.90 -7.97 33.54
N THR A 102 25.90 -7.17 33.86
CA THR A 102 26.38 -6.10 32.99
C THR A 102 27.88 -6.22 32.79
N GLN A 103 28.37 -5.81 31.63
CA GLN A 103 29.79 -5.80 31.32
C GLN A 103 30.11 -4.65 30.35
N ALA A 104 31.27 -4.02 30.56
CA ALA A 104 31.92 -3.16 29.57
C ALA A 104 33.32 -3.69 29.32
N SER A 105 33.70 -3.86 28.06
CA SER A 105 35.05 -4.25 27.67
C SER A 105 35.35 -3.75 26.26
N GLY A 106 36.48 -3.06 26.07
CA GLY A 106 36.96 -2.67 24.75
C GLY A 106 36.00 -1.81 23.91
N GLY A 107 35.18 -0.97 24.54
CA GLY A 107 34.16 -0.16 23.85
C GLY A 107 32.85 -0.89 23.56
N SER A 108 32.78 -2.19 23.83
CA SER A 108 31.55 -2.96 23.78
C SER A 108 30.87 -3.02 25.15
N ILE A 109 29.55 -3.01 25.13
CA ILE A 109 28.71 -3.18 26.32
C ILE A 109 27.85 -4.43 26.17
N TYR A 110 27.52 -5.05 27.30
CA TYR A 110 26.69 -6.24 27.37
C TYR A 110 25.77 -6.18 28.60
N CYS A 111 24.52 -6.55 28.42
CA CYS A 111 23.55 -6.75 29.49
C CYS A 111 22.81 -8.07 29.31
N ALA A 112 22.75 -8.88 30.36
CA ALA A 112 21.82 -10.00 30.49
C ALA A 112 20.65 -9.55 31.37
N ILE A 113 19.44 -9.66 30.85
CA ILE A 113 18.22 -9.13 31.44
C ILE A 113 17.17 -10.23 31.46
N ASN A 114 16.49 -10.39 32.59
CA ASN A 114 15.35 -11.28 32.73
C ASN A 114 14.10 -10.43 32.99
N GLN A 115 13.07 -10.57 32.16
CA GLN A 115 11.85 -9.75 32.24
C GLN A 115 10.58 -10.60 32.23
N ARG A 116 9.58 -10.27 33.04
CA ARG A 116 8.26 -10.94 32.99
C ARG A 116 7.65 -10.81 31.61
N LEU A 117 7.10 -11.92 31.11
CA LEU A 117 6.37 -11.93 29.84
C LEU A 117 5.12 -11.07 29.91
N ASP A 118 4.34 -11.24 30.97
CA ASP A 118 3.19 -10.39 31.27
C ASP A 118 3.52 -9.48 32.46
N PRO A 119 3.85 -8.21 32.22
CA PRO A 119 4.10 -7.25 33.28
C PRO A 119 2.82 -6.86 34.03
N ASN A 120 1.63 -7.17 33.49
CA ASN A 120 0.32 -6.77 34.02
C ASN A 120 0.22 -5.27 34.35
N GLN A 121 0.89 -4.44 33.54
CA GLN A 121 0.87 -2.99 33.61
C GLN A 121 0.37 -2.46 32.27
N ARG A 122 -0.56 -1.49 32.31
CA ARG A 122 -1.17 -0.91 31.09
C ARG A 122 -0.15 -0.32 30.10
N ASP A 123 1.01 0.07 30.61
CA ASP A 123 2.02 0.83 29.89
C ASP A 123 3.20 0.01 29.36
N LEU A 124 3.18 -1.31 29.58
CA LEU A 124 4.20 -2.25 29.11
C LEU A 124 3.54 -3.38 28.31
N TYR A 125 4.26 -3.87 27.29
CA TYR A 125 3.73 -4.90 26.39
C TYR A 125 3.86 -6.30 26.98
N ASN A 126 2.91 -7.16 26.63
CA ASN A 126 2.97 -8.59 26.93
C ASN A 126 3.90 -9.29 25.92
N LEU A 127 5.10 -9.64 26.36
CA LEU A 127 6.14 -10.25 25.52
C LEU A 127 5.85 -11.70 25.10
N ASN A 128 4.69 -12.27 25.42
CA ASN A 128 4.24 -13.56 24.90
C ASN A 128 3.60 -13.46 23.48
N GLY A 129 3.78 -12.32 22.81
CA GLY A 129 3.28 -12.05 21.47
C GLY A 129 4.36 -12.04 20.38
N SER A 130 3.98 -11.48 19.23
CA SER A 130 4.87 -11.21 18.11
C SER A 130 5.04 -9.70 17.92
N TYR A 131 6.28 -9.28 17.64
CA TYR A 131 6.65 -7.86 17.57
C TYR A 131 7.60 -7.59 16.41
N TYR A 132 7.50 -6.39 15.84
CA TYR A 132 8.61 -5.85 15.07
C TYR A 132 9.74 -5.54 16.05
N ILE A 133 10.91 -6.13 15.81
CA ILE A 133 12.08 -5.92 16.65
C ILE A 133 12.89 -4.78 16.05
N LEU A 134 12.97 -3.67 16.77
CA LEU A 134 13.68 -2.47 16.33
C LEU A 134 14.97 -2.34 17.14
N LEU A 135 16.13 -2.49 16.50
CA LEU A 135 17.43 -2.33 17.17
C LEU A 135 17.98 -0.93 16.92
N ALA A 136 18.50 -0.29 17.97
CA ALA A 136 19.06 1.04 17.87
C ALA A 136 20.27 1.21 18.79
N SER A 137 21.20 2.08 18.39
CA SER A 137 22.32 2.50 19.24
C SER A 137 22.54 4.01 19.17
N GLY A 138 22.97 4.61 20.28
CA GLY A 138 23.14 6.05 20.33
C GLY A 138 23.81 6.54 21.61
N PRO A 139 24.00 7.87 21.74
CA PRO A 139 24.60 8.45 22.93
C PRO A 139 23.59 8.50 24.10
N THR A 140 24.11 8.52 25.31
CA THR A 140 23.39 8.86 26.54
C THR A 140 23.76 10.28 26.97
N GLN A 141 22.84 10.95 27.68
CA GLN A 141 23.10 12.25 28.29
C GLN A 141 22.57 12.23 29.72
N GLY A 142 23.47 12.27 30.70
CA GLY A 142 23.11 12.01 32.09
C GLY A 142 22.53 10.59 32.22
N ASN A 143 21.34 10.46 32.82
CA ASN A 143 20.65 9.19 32.98
C ASN A 143 19.53 8.99 31.94
N ARG A 144 19.76 9.42 30.68
CA ARG A 144 18.74 9.37 29.61
C ARG A 144 19.34 8.88 28.30
N LEU A 145 18.58 8.06 27.58
CA LEU A 145 18.89 7.65 26.21
C LEU A 145 18.53 8.79 25.25
N THR A 146 19.45 9.20 24.39
CA THR A 146 19.17 10.24 23.37
C THR A 146 18.75 9.61 22.05
N TYR A 147 18.40 10.43 21.06
CA TYR A 147 17.99 9.93 19.74
C TYR A 147 19.16 9.23 19.02
N HIS A 148 18.90 8.02 18.51
CA HIS A 148 19.90 7.13 17.88
C HIS A 148 20.36 7.54 16.47
N ASN A 149 19.89 8.68 15.95
CA ASN A 149 20.19 9.13 14.58
C ASN A 149 19.98 8.02 13.54
N THR A 150 20.98 7.77 12.69
CA THR A 150 20.96 6.76 11.62
C THR A 150 21.24 5.33 12.09
N ASN A 151 21.66 5.12 13.34
CA ASN A 151 22.01 3.81 13.88
C ASN A 151 20.76 3.07 14.36
N ARG A 152 19.92 2.70 13.39
CA ARG A 152 18.62 2.07 13.60
C ARG A 152 18.39 0.97 12.57
N PHE A 153 17.85 -0.15 13.01
CA PHE A 153 17.64 -1.34 12.20
C PHE A 153 16.29 -1.95 12.53
N MET A 154 15.54 -2.28 11.49
CA MET A 154 14.30 -3.03 11.60
C MET A 154 14.60 -4.50 11.32
N MET A 155 14.21 -5.36 12.25
CA MET A 155 14.34 -6.81 12.13
C MET A 155 12.99 -7.45 11.78
N PRO A 156 13.01 -8.72 11.32
CA PRO A 156 11.80 -9.50 11.07
C PRO A 156 10.76 -9.46 12.20
N TYR A 157 9.50 -9.64 11.82
CA TYR A 157 8.40 -9.77 12.77
C TYR A 157 8.57 -11.07 13.58
N THR A 158 8.88 -10.92 14.87
CA THR A 158 9.46 -11.99 15.68
C THR A 158 8.48 -12.45 16.75
N LYS A 159 8.20 -13.76 16.80
CA LYS A 159 7.44 -14.40 17.88
C LYS A 159 8.39 -14.80 19.02
N LEU A 160 8.37 -14.05 20.12
CA LEU A 160 9.32 -14.24 21.22
C LEU A 160 9.16 -15.59 21.93
N SER A 161 7.94 -16.12 21.95
CA SER A 161 7.61 -17.41 22.56
C SER A 161 8.11 -18.64 21.78
N ALA A 162 8.78 -18.45 20.64
CA ALA A 162 9.27 -19.55 19.79
C ALA A 162 10.46 -20.30 20.40
N TYR A 163 11.29 -19.62 21.19
CA TYR A 163 12.50 -20.17 21.79
C TYR A 163 12.30 -20.31 23.28
N VAL A 164 12.26 -21.54 23.80
CA VAL A 164 12.05 -21.82 25.23
C VAL A 164 13.28 -22.50 25.81
N LYS A 165 13.74 -22.03 26.97
CA LYS A 165 14.88 -22.58 27.69
C LYS A 165 14.60 -24.03 28.12
N GLY A 166 15.59 -24.90 27.99
CA GLY A 166 15.46 -26.34 28.27
C GLY A 166 14.74 -27.15 27.19
N VAL A 167 13.87 -26.54 26.38
CA VAL A 167 13.17 -27.21 25.26
C VAL A 167 13.86 -26.91 23.91
N GLY A 168 14.43 -25.72 23.74
CA GLY A 168 14.99 -25.24 22.48
C GLY A 168 13.95 -24.51 21.64
N LEU A 169 14.07 -24.62 20.32
CA LEU A 169 13.00 -24.18 19.43
C LEU A 169 11.82 -25.11 19.68
N VAL A 170 10.73 -24.61 20.26
CA VAL A 170 9.54 -25.44 20.46
C VAL A 170 8.98 -25.72 19.08
N GLU A 171 8.90 -26.99 18.68
CA GLU A 171 8.20 -27.48 17.47
C GLU A 171 6.66 -27.28 17.56
N GLY A 172 6.26 -26.09 17.99
CA GLY A 172 5.06 -25.38 17.57
C GLY A 172 5.43 -24.12 16.77
N VAL A 173 6.72 -23.96 16.43
CA VAL A 173 7.10 -23.53 15.09
C VAL A 173 6.82 -24.74 14.19
N GLN A 174 5.55 -25.01 13.88
CA GLN A 174 5.21 -24.78 12.49
C GLN A 174 5.96 -23.53 12.08
N ARG A 175 7.05 -23.74 11.33
CA ARG A 175 7.39 -22.84 10.25
C ARG A 175 6.08 -22.79 9.49
N ASP A 176 5.20 -21.88 9.92
CA ASP A 176 3.95 -21.66 9.26
C ASP A 176 4.43 -21.47 7.83
N GLU A 177 3.98 -22.33 6.92
CA GLU A 177 4.06 -22.01 5.51
C GLU A 177 3.27 -20.70 5.41
N GLY A 178 3.97 -19.58 5.64
CA GLY A 178 3.43 -18.48 6.44
C GLY A 178 1.96 -18.19 6.16
N SER A 179 1.11 -18.41 7.15
CA SER A 179 -0.23 -17.89 7.06
C SER A 179 -0.11 -16.38 7.16
N ARG A 180 -0.28 -15.72 6.02
CA ARG A 180 -0.37 -14.26 5.92
C ARG A 180 -1.18 -13.68 7.07
N THR A 181 -0.64 -12.67 7.73
CA THR A 181 -1.36 -11.96 8.79
C THR A 181 -2.67 -11.39 8.25
N THR A 182 -3.66 -11.15 9.12
CA THR A 182 -4.90 -10.48 8.71
C THR A 182 -4.61 -9.13 8.05
N PHE A 183 -3.60 -8.41 8.55
CA PHE A 183 -3.09 -7.19 7.94
C PHE A 183 -2.62 -7.42 6.50
N ASP A 184 -1.75 -8.41 6.26
CA ASP A 184 -1.26 -8.74 4.91
C ASP A 184 -2.40 -9.14 3.99
N ARG A 185 -3.34 -9.96 4.46
CA ARG A 185 -4.52 -10.39 3.70
C ARG A 185 -5.38 -9.21 3.27
N LEU A 186 -5.66 -8.29 4.18
CA LEU A 186 -6.45 -7.09 3.89
C LEU A 186 -5.74 -6.12 2.94
N MET A 187 -4.43 -5.90 3.13
CA MET A 187 -3.63 -5.04 2.26
C MET A 187 -3.48 -5.62 0.84
N MET A 188 -3.31 -6.93 0.71
CA MET A 188 -3.33 -7.61 -0.59
C MET A 188 -4.70 -7.51 -1.25
N ALA A 189 -5.77 -7.79 -0.51
CA ALA A 189 -7.14 -7.71 -1.03
C ALA A 189 -7.48 -6.29 -1.49
N HIS A 190 -7.05 -5.27 -0.74
CA HIS A 190 -7.12 -3.88 -1.16
C HIS A 190 -6.42 -3.65 -2.52
N GLY A 191 -5.14 -4.06 -2.65
CA GLY A 191 -4.39 -3.89 -3.88
C GLY A 191 -5.03 -4.59 -5.09
N ILE A 192 -5.43 -5.86 -4.91
CA ILE A 192 -6.09 -6.67 -5.94
C ILE A 192 -7.40 -6.03 -6.39
N LEU A 193 -8.28 -5.68 -5.45
CA LEU A 193 -9.58 -5.08 -5.78
C LEU A 193 -9.41 -3.70 -6.43
N MET A 194 -8.43 -2.89 -6.02
CA MET A 194 -8.15 -1.61 -6.67
C MET A 194 -7.70 -1.80 -8.12
N VAL A 195 -6.77 -2.72 -8.39
CA VAL A 195 -6.30 -3.00 -9.76
C VAL A 195 -7.43 -3.54 -10.63
N LEU A 196 -8.20 -4.52 -10.15
CA LEU A 196 -9.33 -5.08 -10.91
C LEU A 196 -10.41 -4.04 -11.20
N SER A 197 -10.78 -3.23 -10.20
CA SER A 197 -11.84 -2.22 -10.32
C SER A 197 -11.48 -1.12 -11.31
N TRP A 198 -10.27 -0.56 -11.20
CA TRP A 198 -9.83 0.56 -12.02
C TRP A 198 -9.40 0.12 -13.42
N SER A 199 -8.60 -0.93 -13.54
CA SER A 199 -8.04 -1.34 -14.84
C SER A 199 -9.04 -2.04 -15.74
N ILE A 200 -9.95 -2.86 -15.18
CA ILE A 200 -10.94 -3.60 -15.97
C ILE A 200 -12.25 -2.82 -16.01
N PHE A 201 -12.97 -2.78 -14.88
CA PHE A 201 -14.37 -2.38 -14.87
C PHE A 201 -14.58 -0.90 -15.20
N ILE A 202 -13.92 0.00 -14.47
CA ILE A 202 -14.10 1.45 -14.66
C ILE A 202 -13.54 1.88 -16.03
N SER A 203 -12.36 1.42 -16.41
CA SER A 203 -11.74 1.75 -17.71
C SER A 203 -12.62 1.30 -18.89
N THR A 204 -13.08 0.05 -18.91
CA THR A 204 -13.97 -0.46 -19.96
C THR A 204 -15.30 0.29 -19.95
N GLY A 205 -15.85 0.60 -18.76
CA GLY A 205 -17.08 1.38 -18.62
C GLY A 205 -16.96 2.80 -19.22
N ILE A 206 -15.81 3.46 -19.08
CA ILE A 206 -15.53 4.77 -19.69
C ILE A 206 -15.49 4.64 -21.22
N LEU A 207 -14.77 3.65 -21.76
CA LEU A 207 -14.69 3.43 -23.21
C LEU A 207 -16.06 3.15 -23.84
N PHE A 208 -16.92 2.36 -23.18
CA PHE A 208 -18.29 2.13 -23.63
C PHE A 208 -19.11 3.42 -23.71
N ALA A 209 -19.10 4.22 -22.64
CA ALA A 209 -19.82 5.49 -22.62
C ALA A 209 -19.31 6.47 -23.66
N ARG A 210 -18.03 6.41 -24.04
CA ARG A 210 -17.43 7.39 -24.93
C ARG A 210 -17.55 7.01 -26.40
N HIS A 211 -17.31 5.75 -26.75
CA HIS A 211 -17.14 5.33 -28.14
C HIS A 211 -18.24 4.39 -28.67
N MET A 212 -19.02 3.75 -27.81
CA MET A 212 -19.96 2.68 -28.23
C MET A 212 -21.42 3.16 -28.39
N LYS A 213 -21.68 4.48 -28.33
CA LYS A 213 -23.05 5.03 -28.39
C LYS A 213 -23.77 4.75 -29.72
N GLY A 214 -23.01 4.62 -30.81
CA GLY A 214 -23.54 4.52 -32.17
C GLY A 214 -23.68 3.10 -32.72
N HIS A 215 -23.21 2.08 -32.01
CA HIS A 215 -23.10 0.70 -32.54
C HIS A 215 -24.39 -0.10 -32.47
N PHE A 216 -25.25 0.18 -31.49
CA PHE A 216 -26.50 -0.56 -31.28
C PHE A 216 -27.68 0.42 -31.15
N PRO A 217 -28.00 1.20 -32.19
CA PRO A 217 -29.00 2.25 -32.12
C PRO A 217 -30.42 1.71 -31.91
N ASN A 218 -30.71 0.53 -32.47
CA ASN A 218 -32.04 -0.09 -32.45
C ASN A 218 -32.24 -1.09 -31.29
N SER A 219 -31.17 -1.44 -30.58
CA SER A 219 -31.22 -2.41 -29.49
C SER A 219 -31.37 -1.70 -28.16
N THR A 220 -32.55 -1.84 -27.56
CA THR A 220 -32.82 -1.39 -26.19
C THR A 220 -33.19 -2.57 -25.31
N ILE A 221 -32.71 -2.56 -24.08
CA ILE A 221 -33.09 -3.53 -23.06
C ILE A 221 -33.76 -2.73 -21.96
N CYS A 222 -34.99 -3.07 -21.59
CA CYS A 222 -35.77 -2.30 -20.60
C CYS A 222 -35.83 -0.79 -20.91
N GLY A 223 -36.00 -0.42 -22.19
CA GLY A 223 -36.11 0.98 -22.63
C GLY A 223 -34.80 1.80 -22.61
N LEU A 224 -33.67 1.20 -22.25
CA LEU A 224 -32.36 1.87 -22.22
C LEU A 224 -31.43 1.32 -23.31
N LYS A 225 -30.61 2.22 -23.89
CA LYS A 225 -29.61 1.87 -24.91
C LYS A 225 -28.53 0.95 -24.32
N LEU A 226 -28.06 0.00 -25.13
CA LEU A 226 -27.12 -1.03 -24.69
C LEU A 226 -25.80 -0.47 -24.12
N TRP A 227 -25.23 0.56 -24.75
CA TRP A 227 -24.00 1.21 -24.26
C TRP A 227 -24.16 1.75 -22.83
N PHE A 228 -25.36 2.22 -22.48
CA PHE A 228 -25.65 2.80 -21.17
C PHE A 228 -25.75 1.72 -20.10
N HIS A 229 -26.30 0.54 -20.44
CA HIS A 229 -26.27 -0.63 -19.56
C HIS A 229 -24.85 -1.08 -19.28
N PHE A 230 -24.02 -1.26 -20.32
CA PHE A 230 -22.62 -1.65 -20.12
C PHE A 230 -21.86 -0.63 -19.28
N HIS A 231 -21.97 0.66 -19.62
CA HIS A 231 -21.33 1.72 -18.83
C HIS A 231 -21.78 1.68 -17.37
N ARG A 232 -23.09 1.64 -17.10
CA ARG A 232 -23.63 1.64 -15.74
C ARG A 232 -23.20 0.40 -14.97
N THR A 233 -23.41 -0.79 -15.52
CA THR A 233 -23.13 -2.05 -14.85
C THR A 233 -21.65 -2.19 -14.53
N LEU A 234 -20.76 -1.92 -15.49
CA LEU A 234 -19.32 -1.99 -15.27
C LEU A 234 -18.86 -0.98 -14.21
N ASN A 235 -19.32 0.28 -14.27
CA ASN A 235 -18.96 1.27 -13.25
C ASN A 235 -19.53 0.94 -11.87
N MET A 236 -20.73 0.36 -11.77
CA MET A 236 -21.28 -0.06 -10.47
C MET A 236 -20.49 -1.21 -9.85
N ILE A 237 -20.05 -2.19 -10.66
CA ILE A 237 -19.17 -3.27 -10.19
C ILE A 237 -17.83 -2.70 -9.72
N GLY A 238 -17.22 -1.82 -10.52
CA GLY A 238 -15.96 -1.15 -10.15
C GLY A 238 -16.09 -0.30 -8.88
N ILE A 239 -17.17 0.47 -8.74
CA ILE A 239 -17.44 1.27 -7.53
C ILE A 239 -17.61 0.37 -6.31
N ALA A 240 -18.39 -0.71 -6.40
CA ALA A 240 -18.54 -1.66 -5.30
C ALA A 240 -17.18 -2.27 -4.89
N GLY A 241 -16.35 -2.64 -5.87
CA GLY A 241 -15.00 -3.13 -5.63
C GLY A 241 -14.10 -2.10 -4.95
N THR A 242 -14.10 -0.83 -5.39
CA THR A 242 -13.31 0.24 -4.75
C THR A 242 -13.79 0.57 -3.34
N ILE A 243 -15.11 0.53 -3.06
CA ILE A 243 -15.66 0.71 -1.70
C ILE A 243 -15.16 -0.41 -0.79
N ALA A 244 -15.29 -1.67 -1.23
CA ALA A 244 -14.80 -2.81 -0.45
C ALA A 244 -13.30 -2.72 -0.19
N ALA A 245 -12.50 -2.41 -1.23
CA ALA A 245 -11.05 -2.22 -1.11
C ALA A 245 -10.68 -1.07 -0.16
N PHE A 246 -11.45 0.01 -0.17
CA PHE A 246 -11.23 1.16 0.71
C PHE A 246 -11.53 0.80 2.18
N VAL A 247 -12.62 0.07 2.44
CA VAL A 247 -12.90 -0.44 3.79
C VAL A 247 -11.78 -1.38 4.27
N MET A 248 -11.30 -2.28 3.40
CA MET A 248 -10.21 -3.21 3.76
C MET A 248 -8.93 -2.49 4.22
N VAL A 249 -8.50 -1.44 3.51
CA VAL A 249 -7.29 -0.70 3.91
C VAL A 249 -7.51 0.11 5.19
N PHE A 250 -8.70 0.65 5.41
CA PHE A 250 -9.01 1.34 6.68
C PHE A 250 -9.04 0.37 7.86
N VAL A 251 -9.65 -0.81 7.69
CA VAL A 251 -9.62 -1.87 8.71
C VAL A 251 -8.19 -2.33 8.98
N ALA A 252 -7.38 -2.55 7.93
CA ALA A 252 -5.97 -2.92 8.08
C ALA A 252 -5.13 -1.85 8.79
N LYS A 253 -5.55 -0.58 8.75
CA LYS A 253 -4.84 0.54 9.38
C LYS A 253 -5.53 1.03 10.65
N ASP A 254 -6.37 0.21 11.28
CA ASP A 254 -7.12 0.54 12.50
C ASP A 254 -7.87 1.87 12.42
N TRP A 255 -8.48 2.13 11.25
CA TRP A 255 -9.20 3.37 10.92
C TRP A 255 -8.36 4.65 10.98
N ARG A 256 -7.03 4.53 10.97
CA ARG A 256 -6.11 5.68 11.01
C ARG A 256 -5.84 6.21 9.61
N TRP A 257 -6.00 7.52 9.45
CA TRP A 257 -5.59 8.23 8.24
C TRP A 257 -4.06 8.32 8.14
N VAL A 258 -3.52 7.77 7.05
CA VAL A 258 -2.09 7.72 6.73
C VAL A 258 -1.64 8.74 5.67
N GLY A 259 -2.60 9.51 5.11
CA GLY A 259 -2.33 10.57 4.14
C GLY A 259 -1.98 11.92 4.78
N PRO A 260 -1.98 13.01 3.98
CA PRO A 260 -1.55 14.32 4.44
C PRO A 260 -2.43 14.86 5.58
N LYS A 261 -1.82 15.57 6.53
CA LYS A 261 -2.52 16.24 7.63
C LYS A 261 -2.12 17.70 7.72
N ALA A 262 -3.07 18.56 8.09
CA ALA A 262 -2.87 20.01 8.17
C ALA A 262 -1.78 20.43 9.17
N TYR A 263 -1.55 19.63 10.21
CA TYR A 263 -0.57 19.89 11.26
C TYR A 263 0.75 19.12 11.09
N GLN A 264 0.96 18.44 9.96
CA GLN A 264 2.21 17.71 9.65
C GLN A 264 3.13 18.53 8.76
N SER A 265 4.45 18.30 8.86
CA SER A 265 5.43 18.99 8.01
C SER A 265 5.23 18.63 6.53
N ALA A 266 5.66 19.54 5.65
CA ALA A 266 5.61 19.32 4.20
C ALA A 266 6.37 18.05 3.78
N GLU A 267 7.50 17.74 4.43
CA GLU A 267 8.27 16.53 4.18
C GLU A 267 7.47 15.25 4.45
N LEU A 268 6.73 15.20 5.57
CA LEU A 268 5.87 14.06 5.94
C LEU A 268 4.68 13.93 4.98
N ASN A 269 4.05 15.05 4.61
CA ASN A 269 2.92 15.09 3.68
C ASN A 269 3.32 14.66 2.26
N ASN A 270 4.57 14.93 1.85
CA ASN A 270 5.10 14.60 0.53
C ASN A 270 5.68 13.18 0.41
N ARG A 271 5.65 12.37 1.47
CA ARG A 271 6.06 10.96 1.37
C ARG A 271 5.13 10.20 0.44
N TRP A 272 5.68 9.26 -0.34
CA TRP A 272 4.92 8.49 -1.33
C TRP A 272 3.69 7.77 -0.77
N GLY A 273 3.76 7.24 0.46
CA GLY A 273 2.60 6.66 1.14
C GLY A 273 1.46 7.65 1.37
N SER A 274 1.82 8.89 1.70
CA SER A 274 0.86 9.98 1.93
C SER A 274 0.23 10.45 0.61
N VAL A 275 1.05 10.65 -0.42
CA VAL A 275 0.59 11.03 -1.77
C VAL A 275 -0.31 9.94 -2.37
N HIS A 276 0.05 8.66 -2.25
CA HIS A 276 -0.78 7.53 -2.66
C HIS A 276 -2.17 7.57 -1.99
N ALA A 277 -2.21 7.74 -0.67
CA ALA A 277 -3.46 7.78 0.09
C ALA A 277 -4.35 8.96 -0.33
N MET A 278 -3.76 10.14 -0.56
CA MET A 278 -4.48 11.33 -1.03
C MET A 278 -5.07 11.14 -2.43
N LEU A 279 -4.27 10.68 -3.40
CA LEU A 279 -4.72 10.45 -4.77
C LEU A 279 -5.77 9.33 -4.83
N GLY A 280 -5.56 8.24 -4.10
CA GLY A 280 -6.50 7.13 -4.00
C GLY A 280 -7.85 7.53 -3.39
N LEU A 281 -7.84 8.28 -2.29
CA LEU A 281 -9.06 8.82 -1.68
C LEU A 281 -9.78 9.76 -2.65
N THR A 282 -9.05 10.68 -3.29
CA THR A 282 -9.63 11.63 -4.25
C THR A 282 -10.29 10.88 -5.41
N ALA A 283 -9.62 9.89 -5.99
CA ALA A 283 -10.17 9.05 -7.04
C ALA A 283 -11.45 8.33 -6.59
N CYS A 284 -11.44 7.72 -5.40
CA CYS A 284 -12.59 7.00 -4.85
C CYS A 284 -13.77 7.92 -4.60
N VAL A 285 -13.59 9.04 -3.89
CA VAL A 285 -14.67 9.99 -3.58
C VAL A 285 -15.30 10.54 -4.85
N VAL A 286 -14.47 10.92 -5.83
CA VAL A 286 -14.98 11.44 -7.11
C VAL A 286 -15.75 10.36 -7.87
N ALA A 287 -15.28 9.12 -7.89
CA ALA A 287 -15.97 7.99 -8.52
C ALA A 287 -17.31 7.65 -7.83
N TRP A 288 -17.34 7.63 -6.50
CA TRP A 288 -18.54 7.32 -5.71
C TRP A 288 -19.59 8.43 -5.80
N ALA A 289 -19.17 9.68 -6.04
CA ALA A 289 -20.06 10.78 -6.31
C ALA A 289 -20.64 10.77 -7.74
N GLN A 290 -20.03 10.06 -8.70
CA GLN A 290 -20.52 10.06 -10.09
C GLN A 290 -21.95 9.53 -10.25
N PRO A 291 -22.36 8.41 -9.62
CA PRO A 291 -23.75 7.96 -9.68
C PRO A 291 -24.75 8.98 -9.09
N LEU A 292 -24.38 9.68 -8.01
CA LEU A 292 -25.21 10.73 -7.42
C LEU A 292 -25.37 11.91 -8.38
N ASN A 293 -24.27 12.36 -8.99
CA ASN A 293 -24.31 13.35 -10.06
C ASN A 293 -25.21 12.91 -11.22
N ALA A 294 -25.18 11.61 -11.58
CA ALA A 294 -26.01 11.05 -12.64
C ALA A 294 -27.53 11.02 -12.31
N VAL A 295 -27.94 11.19 -11.06
CA VAL A 295 -29.36 11.37 -10.69
C VAL A 295 -29.86 12.73 -11.16
N PHE A 296 -29.02 13.77 -11.07
CA PHE A 296 -29.34 15.13 -11.54
C PHE A 296 -29.21 15.28 -13.07
N ARG A 297 -29.12 14.17 -13.81
CA ARG A 297 -28.95 14.15 -15.25
C ARG A 297 -30.22 14.60 -15.96
N CYS A 298 -30.15 15.78 -16.58
CA CYS A 298 -31.22 16.35 -17.41
C CYS A 298 -31.62 15.43 -18.60
N HIS A 299 -32.85 15.64 -19.12
CA HIS A 299 -33.33 14.99 -20.35
C HIS A 299 -32.38 15.31 -21.53
N PRO A 300 -32.18 14.40 -22.50
CA PRO A 300 -31.30 14.62 -23.65
C PRO A 300 -31.51 15.96 -24.40
N ASP A 301 -32.75 16.46 -24.46
CA ASP A 301 -33.11 17.66 -25.24
C ASP A 301 -32.97 18.98 -24.46
N GLN A 302 -32.60 18.92 -23.18
CA GLN A 302 -32.47 20.10 -22.34
C GLN A 302 -31.07 20.70 -22.41
N ARG A 303 -30.97 22.05 -22.41
CA ARG A 303 -29.70 22.79 -22.48
C ARG A 303 -28.68 22.41 -21.39
N GLY A 304 -29.16 22.07 -20.18
CA GLY A 304 -28.32 21.61 -19.08
C GLY A 304 -27.60 20.28 -19.34
N ARG A 305 -28.03 19.50 -20.34
CA ARG A 305 -27.41 18.21 -20.67
C ARG A 305 -25.95 18.33 -21.11
N PHE A 306 -25.63 19.39 -21.85
CA PHE A 306 -24.27 19.65 -22.29
C PHE A 306 -23.33 19.92 -21.10
N ILE A 307 -23.78 20.75 -20.15
CA ILE A 307 -23.05 21.08 -18.92
C ILE A 307 -22.81 19.79 -18.10
N PHE A 308 -23.87 18.99 -17.92
CA PHE A 308 -23.75 17.69 -17.24
C PHE A 308 -22.70 16.79 -17.91
N ASN A 309 -22.73 16.67 -19.25
CA ASN A 309 -21.80 15.79 -19.96
C ASN A 309 -20.33 16.26 -19.80
N ILE A 310 -20.08 17.57 -19.77
CA ILE A 310 -18.74 18.12 -19.51
C ILE A 310 -18.30 17.80 -18.10
N ILE A 311 -19.11 18.14 -17.10
CA ILE A 311 -18.78 17.97 -15.68
C ILE A 311 -18.56 16.48 -15.36
N HIS A 312 -19.50 15.63 -15.75
CA HIS A 312 -19.41 14.18 -15.54
C HIS A 312 -18.19 13.58 -16.25
N GLY A 313 -17.92 14.02 -17.49
CA GLY A 313 -16.74 13.58 -18.24
C GLY A 313 -15.42 14.01 -17.61
N PHE A 314 -15.30 15.29 -17.20
CA PHE A 314 -14.10 15.85 -16.60
C PHE A 314 -13.75 15.14 -15.28
N PHE A 315 -14.72 15.03 -14.37
CA PHE A 315 -14.48 14.35 -13.09
C PHE A 315 -14.29 12.84 -13.25
N GLY A 316 -14.95 12.20 -14.23
CA GLY A 316 -14.73 10.78 -14.54
C GLY A 316 -13.30 10.49 -15.00
N VAL A 317 -12.77 11.28 -15.95
CA VAL A 317 -11.38 11.15 -16.41
C VAL A 317 -10.39 11.56 -15.33
N GLY A 318 -10.68 12.62 -14.57
CA GLY A 318 -9.84 13.07 -13.45
C GLY A 318 -9.70 12.00 -12.36
N ALA A 319 -10.79 11.33 -11.99
CA ALA A 319 -10.76 10.21 -11.05
C ALA A 319 -9.91 9.05 -11.57
N TRP A 320 -10.06 8.71 -12.85
CA TRP A 320 -9.26 7.65 -13.49
C TRP A 320 -7.77 7.98 -13.49
N LEU A 321 -7.38 9.23 -13.80
CA LEU A 321 -5.98 9.66 -13.73
C LEU A 321 -5.43 9.61 -12.31
N CYS A 322 -6.19 10.08 -11.31
CA CYS A 322 -5.77 10.00 -9.91
C CYS A 322 -5.57 8.54 -9.46
N ALA A 323 -6.46 7.64 -9.86
CA ALA A 323 -6.33 6.21 -9.58
C ALA A 323 -5.10 5.59 -10.26
N ALA A 324 -4.89 5.90 -11.55
CA ALA A 324 -3.73 5.42 -12.30
C ALA A 324 -2.42 5.88 -11.65
N SER A 325 -2.33 7.14 -11.22
CA SER A 325 -1.19 7.67 -10.47
C SER A 325 -1.03 6.99 -9.11
N ALA A 326 -2.11 6.75 -8.36
CA ALA A 326 -2.05 6.07 -7.08
C ALA A 326 -1.54 4.63 -7.22
N ILE A 327 -2.01 3.88 -8.22
CA ILE A 327 -1.54 2.52 -8.50
C ILE A 327 -0.07 2.54 -8.96
N MET A 328 0.34 3.49 -9.80
CA MET A 328 1.74 3.64 -10.19
C MET A 328 2.65 3.88 -8.98
N ILE A 329 2.24 4.79 -8.06
CA ILE A 329 2.99 5.02 -6.82
C ILE A 329 3.07 3.74 -6.00
N ALA A 330 1.99 2.97 -5.90
CA ALA A 330 2.00 1.72 -5.16
C ALA A 330 3.02 0.72 -5.74
N VAL A 331 3.02 0.54 -7.06
CA VAL A 331 3.95 -0.38 -7.74
C VAL A 331 5.40 0.05 -7.58
N VAL A 332 5.69 1.35 -7.67
CA VAL A 332 7.07 1.87 -7.58
C VAL A 332 7.59 1.91 -6.14
N HIS A 333 6.77 2.38 -5.21
CA HIS A 333 7.21 2.77 -3.86
C HIS A 333 6.81 1.80 -2.75
N PHE A 334 5.96 0.80 -3.02
CA PHE A 334 5.66 -0.28 -2.07
C PHE A 334 6.21 -1.62 -2.60
N PRO A 335 7.55 -1.75 -2.75
CA PRO A 335 8.16 -2.92 -3.39
C PRO A 335 7.81 -4.23 -2.66
N VAL A 336 7.64 -4.16 -1.34
CA VAL A 336 7.32 -5.31 -0.48
C VAL A 336 5.89 -5.82 -0.71
N MET A 337 5.05 -5.14 -1.50
CA MET A 337 3.69 -5.60 -1.82
C MET A 337 3.61 -6.59 -2.99
N PHE A 338 4.71 -6.79 -3.72
CA PHE A 338 4.75 -7.61 -4.93
C PHE A 338 5.82 -8.69 -4.82
N SER A 339 5.54 -9.90 -5.30
CA SER A 339 6.57 -10.96 -5.41
C SER A 339 7.68 -10.58 -6.39
N ASP A 340 7.32 -9.90 -7.48
CA ASP A 340 8.24 -9.31 -8.45
C ASP A 340 7.71 -7.92 -8.81
N ARG A 341 8.38 -6.90 -8.28
CA ARG A 341 8.02 -5.50 -8.49
C ARG A 341 8.28 -5.06 -9.94
N ASP A 342 9.35 -5.52 -10.55
CA ASP A 342 9.75 -5.04 -11.88
C ASP A 342 8.82 -5.62 -12.95
N ALA A 343 8.38 -6.87 -12.78
CA ALA A 343 7.29 -7.44 -13.58
C ALA A 343 5.97 -6.67 -13.38
N ALA A 344 5.59 -6.36 -12.14
CA ALA A 344 4.38 -5.59 -11.86
C ALA A 344 4.42 -4.19 -12.50
N LEU A 345 5.58 -3.53 -12.45
CA LEU A 345 5.82 -2.24 -13.08
C LEU A 345 5.71 -2.32 -14.60
N GLY A 346 6.37 -3.30 -15.22
CA GLY A 346 6.28 -3.54 -16.66
C GLY A 346 4.85 -3.78 -17.13
N LEU A 347 4.09 -4.61 -16.40
CA LEU A 347 2.68 -4.90 -16.68
C LEU A 347 1.80 -3.66 -16.56
N PHE A 348 2.00 -2.83 -15.53
CA PHE A 348 1.20 -1.63 -15.34
C PHE A 348 1.54 -0.53 -16.36
N ILE A 349 2.83 -0.37 -16.73
CA ILE A 349 3.23 0.52 -17.83
C ILE A 349 2.61 0.05 -19.15
N ALA A 350 2.64 -1.25 -19.44
CA ALA A 350 2.01 -1.81 -20.64
C ALA A 350 0.50 -1.53 -20.66
N PHE A 351 -0.19 -1.70 -19.52
CA PHE A 351 -1.60 -1.32 -19.38
C PHE A 351 -1.84 0.16 -19.70
N ILE A 352 -1.07 1.08 -19.11
CA ILE A 352 -1.22 2.53 -19.35
C ILE A 352 -0.95 2.88 -20.82
N ALA A 353 0.09 2.30 -21.43
CA ALA A 353 0.41 2.52 -22.84
C ALA A 353 -0.71 2.05 -23.77
N VAL A 354 -1.23 0.83 -23.55
CA VAL A 354 -2.34 0.29 -24.35
C VAL A 354 -3.64 1.07 -24.10
N ALA A 355 -3.92 1.49 -22.87
CA ALA A 355 -5.06 2.34 -22.55
C ALA A 355 -4.98 3.67 -23.30
N GLY A 356 -3.84 4.36 -23.23
CA GLY A 356 -3.60 5.61 -23.93
C GLY A 356 -3.72 5.48 -25.45
N LEU A 357 -3.07 4.46 -26.03
CA LEU A 357 -3.15 4.20 -27.47
C LEU A 357 -4.59 3.87 -27.92
N THR A 358 -5.29 3.03 -27.15
CA THR A 358 -6.71 2.70 -27.41
C THR A 358 -7.57 3.95 -27.41
N ILE A 359 -7.42 4.82 -26.40
CA ILE A 359 -8.17 6.08 -26.30
C ILE A 359 -7.86 6.96 -27.52
N ILE A 360 -6.59 7.16 -27.86
CA ILE A 360 -6.18 8.01 -29.00
C ILE A 360 -6.77 7.49 -30.31
N ILE A 361 -6.65 6.19 -30.60
CA ILE A 361 -7.17 5.61 -31.85
C ILE A 361 -8.70 5.66 -31.86
N MET A 362 -9.35 5.35 -30.74
CA MET A 362 -10.82 5.41 -30.61
C MET A 362 -11.36 6.83 -30.82
N GLU A 363 -10.68 7.85 -30.31
CA GLU A 363 -11.00 9.25 -30.56
C GLU A 363 -10.86 9.61 -32.04
N ALA A 364 -9.74 9.22 -32.67
CA ALA A 364 -9.53 9.45 -34.09
C ALA A 364 -10.62 8.79 -34.95
N LEU A 365 -11.04 7.56 -34.61
CA LEU A 365 -12.14 6.86 -35.28
C LEU A 365 -13.49 7.53 -35.04
N THR A 366 -13.76 7.97 -33.81
CA THR A 366 -15.00 8.69 -33.46
C THR A 366 -15.10 10.00 -34.23
N PHE A 367 -13.99 10.75 -34.30
CA PHE A 367 -13.88 11.97 -35.08
C PHE A 367 -14.07 11.69 -36.58
N LYS A 368 -13.45 10.64 -37.12
CA LYS A 368 -13.62 10.23 -38.52
C LYS A 368 -15.08 9.92 -38.84
N ILE A 369 -15.76 9.13 -38.01
CA ILE A 369 -17.19 8.80 -38.18
C ILE A 369 -18.04 10.08 -38.17
N TRP A 370 -17.79 10.98 -37.22
CA TRP A 370 -18.49 12.26 -37.15
C TRP A 370 -18.25 13.13 -38.39
N TRP A 371 -17.00 13.23 -38.84
CA TRP A 371 -16.61 14.01 -40.02
C TRP A 371 -17.26 13.48 -41.30
N THR A 372 -17.18 12.16 -41.55
CA THR A 372 -17.82 11.51 -42.69
C THR A 372 -19.34 11.68 -42.65
N GLY A 373 -19.96 11.59 -41.47
CA GLY A 373 -21.39 11.83 -41.29
C GLY A 373 -21.82 13.26 -41.64
N ARG A 374 -21.00 14.27 -41.34
CA ARG A 374 -21.27 15.67 -41.67
C ARG A 374 -21.23 15.92 -43.18
N HIS A 375 -20.25 15.35 -43.88
CA HIS A 375 -20.16 15.45 -45.34
C HIS A 375 -21.33 14.77 -46.06
N ARG A 376 -21.89 13.69 -45.49
CA ARG A 376 -23.12 13.06 -46.03
C ARG A 376 -24.32 14.01 -46.01
N VAL A 377 -24.58 14.68 -44.90
CA VAL A 377 -25.72 15.62 -44.76
C VAL A 377 -25.53 16.86 -45.65
N SER A 378 -24.30 17.34 -45.79
CA SER A 378 -23.98 18.45 -46.70
C SER A 378 -24.16 18.04 -48.17
N GLY A 379 -23.74 16.83 -48.55
CA GLY A 379 -23.84 16.32 -49.92
C GLY A 379 -25.26 15.89 -50.34
N GLU A 380 -26.08 15.37 -49.41
CA GLU A 380 -27.50 15.07 -49.66
C GLU A 380 -28.33 16.35 -49.90
N MET A 381 -27.97 17.48 -49.29
CA MET A 381 -28.58 18.78 -49.62
C MET A 381 -28.13 19.33 -50.99
N GLU A 382 -26.99 18.86 -51.52
CA GLU A 382 -26.40 19.38 -52.75
C GLU A 382 -26.71 18.50 -53.98
N MET A 383 -27.10 17.23 -53.79
CA MET A 383 -27.27 16.27 -54.90
C MET A 383 -28.36 15.22 -54.68
N VAL A 384 -29.43 15.31 -55.47
CA VAL A 384 -30.15 14.13 -55.96
C VAL A 384 -29.27 13.47 -57.02
N ARG A 385 -28.27 12.67 -56.61
CA ARG A 385 -27.60 11.72 -57.52
C ARG A 385 -27.53 10.32 -56.91
N VAL A 386 -28.11 9.41 -57.69
CA VAL A 386 -28.39 8.00 -57.45
C VAL A 386 -27.13 7.19 -57.10
N GLY A 387 -27.16 6.49 -55.96
CA GLY A 387 -26.73 5.09 -55.86
C GLY A 387 -25.30 4.72 -55.45
N SER A 388 -24.25 5.53 -55.70
CA SER A 388 -22.86 5.07 -55.43
C SER A 388 -22.14 5.75 -54.26
N SER A 389 -22.38 7.04 -54.00
CA SER A 389 -21.66 7.80 -52.96
C SER A 389 -22.19 7.52 -51.54
N ALA A 390 -23.49 7.24 -51.42
CA ALA A 390 -24.10 6.86 -50.13
C ALA A 390 -23.57 5.51 -49.64
N THR A 391 -23.37 4.55 -50.55
CA THR A 391 -22.95 3.17 -50.25
C THR A 391 -21.50 3.12 -49.74
N THR A 392 -20.59 3.88 -50.35
CA THR A 392 -19.17 3.94 -49.94
C THR A 392 -18.98 4.62 -48.58
N SER A 393 -19.74 5.67 -48.28
CA SER A 393 -19.70 6.34 -46.96
C SER A 393 -20.26 5.46 -45.83
N SER A 394 -21.33 4.71 -46.10
CA SER A 394 -21.90 3.73 -45.17
C SER A 394 -20.90 2.62 -44.84
N GLU A 395 -20.22 2.07 -45.85
CA GLU A 395 -19.22 1.02 -45.68
C GLU A 395 -18.00 1.50 -44.87
N ALA A 396 -17.56 2.76 -45.08
CA ALA A 396 -16.46 3.35 -44.33
C ALA A 396 -16.79 3.56 -42.85
N ILE A 397 -18.03 3.96 -42.53
CA ILE A 397 -18.51 4.10 -41.15
C ILE A 397 -18.60 2.73 -40.49
N GLU A 398 -19.14 1.73 -41.16
CA GLU A 398 -19.26 0.38 -40.62
C GLU A 398 -17.88 -0.24 -40.34
N LYS A 399 -16.92 -0.08 -41.26
CA LYS A 399 -15.52 -0.49 -41.05
C LYS A 399 -14.90 0.18 -39.83
N ALA A 400 -15.10 1.49 -39.66
CA ALA A 400 -14.60 2.22 -38.49
C ALA A 400 -15.24 1.73 -37.19
N GLN A 401 -16.56 1.48 -37.18
CA GLN A 401 -17.27 0.94 -36.03
C GLN A 401 -16.81 -0.48 -35.67
N ARG A 402 -16.61 -1.36 -36.66
CA ARG A 402 -16.05 -2.70 -36.46
C ARG A 402 -14.65 -2.62 -35.83
N LEU A 403 -13.80 -1.72 -36.31
CA LEU A 403 -12.47 -1.50 -35.74
C LEU A 403 -12.54 -1.01 -34.29
N GLN A 404 -13.48 -0.12 -33.95
CA GLN A 404 -13.70 0.30 -32.56
C GLN A 404 -14.06 -0.91 -31.66
N VAL A 405 -14.90 -1.84 -32.12
CA VAL A 405 -15.21 -3.05 -31.35
C VAL A 405 -13.98 -3.95 -31.18
N VAL A 406 -13.21 -4.16 -32.25
CA VAL A 406 -11.97 -4.96 -32.18
C VAL A 406 -10.96 -4.35 -31.21
N LEU A 407 -10.76 -3.04 -31.26
CA LEU A 407 -9.89 -2.32 -30.33
C LEU A 407 -10.39 -2.40 -28.88
N LEU A 408 -11.70 -2.34 -28.66
CA LEU A 408 -12.28 -2.52 -27.33
C LEU A 408 -12.03 -3.93 -26.79
N LEU A 409 -12.24 -4.96 -27.61
CA LEU A 409 -11.99 -6.35 -27.23
C LEU A 409 -10.51 -6.57 -26.92
N PHE A 410 -9.61 -6.06 -27.77
CA PHE A 410 -8.18 -6.10 -27.53
C PHE A 410 -7.80 -5.40 -26.21
N PHE A 411 -8.33 -4.20 -25.97
CA PHE A 411 -8.13 -3.47 -24.72
C PHE A 411 -8.61 -4.29 -23.51
N VAL A 412 -9.80 -4.89 -23.58
CA VAL A 412 -10.36 -5.70 -22.48
C VAL A 412 -9.47 -6.91 -22.19
N VAL A 413 -8.96 -7.60 -23.22
CA VAL A 413 -8.03 -8.73 -23.05
C VAL A 413 -6.76 -8.29 -22.35
N VAL A 414 -6.15 -7.17 -22.79
CA VAL A 414 -4.94 -6.62 -22.16
C VAL A 414 -5.22 -6.17 -20.73
N ALA A 415 -6.33 -5.46 -20.49
CA ALA A 415 -6.72 -4.98 -19.17
C ALA A 415 -6.93 -6.14 -18.19
N VAL A 416 -7.64 -7.19 -18.60
CA VAL A 416 -7.84 -8.40 -17.78
C VAL A 416 -6.52 -9.12 -17.56
N GLY A 417 -5.73 -9.36 -18.61
CA GLY A 417 -4.47 -10.08 -18.53
C GLY A 417 -3.46 -9.40 -17.60
N THR A 418 -3.25 -8.10 -17.77
CA THR A 418 -2.35 -7.31 -16.92
C THR A 418 -2.87 -7.20 -15.49
N ALA A 419 -4.16 -6.94 -15.27
CA ALA A 419 -4.73 -6.83 -13.93
C ALA A 419 -4.67 -8.14 -13.15
N VAL A 420 -4.96 -9.28 -13.81
CA VAL A 420 -4.84 -10.62 -13.21
C VAL A 420 -3.38 -10.94 -12.91
N ALA A 421 -2.46 -10.68 -13.84
CA ALA A 421 -1.04 -10.92 -13.61
C ALA A 421 -0.49 -10.09 -12.43
N ILE A 422 -0.83 -8.80 -12.36
CA ILE A 422 -0.47 -7.95 -11.20
C ILE A 422 -1.11 -8.49 -9.91
N SER A 423 -2.37 -8.92 -9.97
CA SER A 423 -3.06 -9.50 -8.80
C SER A 423 -2.39 -10.79 -8.31
N VAL A 424 -1.90 -11.62 -9.24
CA VAL A 424 -1.10 -12.81 -8.93
C VAL A 424 0.23 -12.41 -8.29
N LEU A 425 0.92 -11.39 -8.79
CA LEU A 425 2.17 -10.91 -8.19
C LEU A 425 1.96 -10.35 -6.77
N ILE A 426 0.82 -9.69 -6.50
CA ILE A 426 0.43 -9.30 -5.14
C ILE A 426 0.14 -10.56 -4.30
N GLY A 427 -0.64 -11.50 -4.85
CA GLY A 427 -1.08 -12.72 -4.18
C GLY A 427 -0.02 -13.81 -4.04
N LEU A 428 1.14 -13.68 -4.67
CA LEU A 428 2.32 -14.55 -4.54
C LEU A 428 3.42 -13.92 -3.70
N LYS A 429 3.22 -12.71 -3.17
CA LYS A 429 4.15 -12.07 -2.24
C LYS A 429 4.56 -13.09 -1.16
N PRO A 430 5.88 -13.31 -0.94
CA PRO A 430 6.35 -14.22 0.09
C PRO A 430 5.87 -13.75 1.46
N ASN A 431 5.61 -14.70 2.34
CA ASN A 431 5.25 -14.39 3.71
C ASN A 431 6.36 -13.55 4.33
N ALA A 432 5.99 -12.55 5.14
CA ALA A 432 6.97 -11.76 5.86
C ALA A 432 7.85 -12.73 6.68
N VAL A 433 9.11 -12.87 6.28
CA VAL A 433 10.11 -13.74 6.90
C VAL A 433 10.65 -13.05 8.15
#